data_AF-A0A1N7MA58-F1
#
_entry.id   AF-A0A1N7MA58-F1
#
_cell.length_a   1.000
_cell.length_b   1.000
_cell.length_c   1.000
_cell.angle_alpha   90.00
_cell.angle_beta   90.00
_cell.angle_gamma   90.00
#
_symmetry.space_group_name_H-M   'P 1'
#
loop_
_entity.id
_entity.type
_entity.pdbx_description
1 polymer ?
#
loop_
_entity_poly.entity_id
_entity_poly.type
_entity_poly.pdbx_seq_one_letter_code
_entity_poly.pdbx_strand_id
1 'polypeptide(L)'
;MAPMRILAVDDDPVFLLLLEHILSSIGYTDLRCVGSGAEALALLRDRQNSFDCLLLDIDMPEMTGIELCRRVRSLPDYRDTPVVMITAMKTLQYVEGAFRAGANDYVHKPVDELEIRTRLRMVGDLLDERRRRASVESRISSDFGLPAVNITFEEAFPITEVSSTIAYLALENYALTLGRLRLYGHTAVAFKVVNAEGIFCSTDGIGYIDTMANVAAAVDGALKSYTHLIAYAGKGEFIAMISQRCELDPYALQDAIEMTLERYERLYQTLNIPLPRVCVGEAQHAGFFTRTSVSSLMRDARESARRAMAAR
;
A
#
# COMPACT_ATOMS: atom_id res chain seq x y z
N MET A 1 -10.63 15.96 16.44
CA MET A 1 -9.98 15.66 15.15
C MET A 1 -9.53 16.99 14.58
N ALA A 2 -8.28 17.08 14.15
CA ALA A 2 -7.84 18.27 13.41
C ALA A 2 -8.69 18.41 12.13
N PRO A 3 -8.96 19.63 11.65
CA PRO A 3 -9.69 19.82 10.41
C PRO A 3 -8.94 19.11 9.27
N MET A 4 -9.67 18.31 8.50
CA MET A 4 -9.19 17.60 7.32
C MET A 4 -9.78 18.28 6.09
N ARG A 5 -8.92 18.79 5.21
CA ARG A 5 -9.34 19.40 3.94
C ARG A 5 -9.37 18.34 2.84
N ILE A 6 -10.55 18.13 2.24
CA ILE A 6 -10.79 17.03 1.29
C ILE A 6 -10.97 17.59 -0.12
N LEU A 7 -10.35 16.96 -1.12
CA LEU A 7 -10.63 17.18 -2.53
C LEU A 7 -11.46 16.00 -3.08
N ALA A 8 -12.67 16.25 -3.55
CA ALA A 8 -13.49 15.27 -4.26
C ALA A 8 -13.48 15.55 -5.77
N VAL A 9 -13.28 14.50 -6.57
CA VAL A 9 -13.16 14.58 -8.02
C VAL A 9 -14.10 13.55 -8.65
N ASP A 10 -15.09 14.02 -9.40
CA ASP A 10 -16.11 13.20 -10.04
C ASP A 10 -16.75 14.00 -11.18
N ASP A 11 -16.98 13.40 -12.34
CA ASP A 11 -17.62 14.09 -13.47
C ASP A 11 -19.16 14.16 -13.33
N ASP A 12 -19.76 13.43 -12.37
CA ASP A 12 -21.17 13.55 -12.03
C ASP A 12 -21.40 14.65 -10.97
N PRO A 13 -21.95 15.83 -11.37
CA PRO A 13 -22.21 16.92 -10.43
C PRO A 13 -23.29 16.58 -9.39
N VAL A 14 -24.21 15.65 -9.69
CA VAL A 14 -25.24 15.21 -8.75
C VAL A 14 -24.61 14.36 -7.66
N PHE A 15 -23.67 13.49 -8.03
CA PHE A 15 -22.91 12.72 -7.05
C PHE A 15 -22.04 13.60 -6.15
N LEU A 16 -21.37 14.63 -6.70
CA LEU A 16 -20.60 15.59 -5.89
C LEU A 16 -21.45 16.30 -4.84
N LEU A 17 -22.68 16.74 -5.20
CA LEU A 17 -23.61 17.37 -4.27
C LEU A 17 -24.07 16.40 -3.17
N LEU A 18 -24.36 15.15 -3.53
CA LEU A 18 -24.70 14.11 -2.57
C LEU A 18 -23.53 13.84 -1.61
N LEU A 19 -22.32 13.72 -2.14
CA LEU A 19 -21.11 13.47 -1.36
C LEU A 19 -20.85 14.63 -0.40
N GLU A 20 -20.99 15.88 -0.84
CA GLU A 20 -20.88 17.07 0.01
C GLU A 20 -21.88 17.03 1.18
N HIS A 21 -23.12 16.63 0.93
CA HIS A 21 -24.13 16.48 1.97
C HIS A 21 -23.77 15.37 2.98
N ILE A 22 -23.36 14.20 2.49
CA ILE A 22 -22.95 13.06 3.33
C ILE A 22 -21.73 13.43 4.18
N LEU A 23 -20.71 14.06 3.60
CA LEU A 23 -19.49 14.43 4.32
C LEU A 23 -19.75 15.52 5.37
N SER A 24 -20.59 16.49 5.04
CA SER A 24 -21.01 17.54 5.97
C SER A 24 -21.78 16.96 7.16
N SER A 25 -22.69 15.99 6.93
CA SER A 25 -23.49 15.37 7.99
C SER A 25 -22.65 14.60 9.03
N ILE A 26 -21.49 14.09 8.60
CA ILE A 26 -20.55 13.36 9.46
C ILE A 26 -19.39 14.23 9.98
N GLY A 27 -19.40 15.54 9.70
CA GLY A 27 -18.49 16.53 10.31
C GLY A 27 -17.29 16.96 9.45
N TYR A 28 -17.19 16.53 8.20
CA TYR A 28 -16.16 17.01 7.26
C TYR A 28 -16.72 18.17 6.42
N THR A 29 -16.38 19.40 6.80
CA THR A 29 -16.96 20.63 6.21
C THR A 29 -16.01 21.40 5.29
N ASP A 30 -14.70 21.07 5.30
CA ASP A 30 -13.71 21.65 4.39
C ASP A 30 -13.53 20.74 3.17
N LEU A 31 -14.50 20.80 2.26
CA LEU A 31 -14.55 19.99 1.04
C LEU A 31 -14.45 20.90 -0.19
N ARG A 32 -13.60 20.50 -1.14
CA ARG A 32 -13.56 21.07 -2.48
C ARG A 32 -13.97 20.01 -3.49
N CYS A 33 -15.00 20.29 -4.28
CA CYS A 33 -15.45 19.41 -5.36
C CYS A 33 -15.02 19.98 -6.72
N VAL A 34 -14.54 19.11 -7.63
CA VAL A 34 -14.19 19.45 -9.02
C VAL A 34 -14.65 18.37 -9.99
N GLY A 35 -14.92 18.75 -11.22
CA GLY A 35 -15.57 17.89 -12.23
C GLY A 35 -14.62 17.05 -13.07
N SER A 36 -13.30 17.26 -12.95
CA SER A 36 -12.32 16.60 -13.82
C SER A 36 -10.96 16.42 -13.17
N GLY A 37 -10.21 15.43 -13.64
CA GLY A 37 -8.83 15.22 -13.23
C GLY A 37 -7.89 16.38 -13.61
N ALA A 38 -8.19 17.12 -14.68
CA ALA A 38 -7.43 18.30 -15.07
C ALA A 38 -7.57 19.45 -14.06
N GLU A 39 -8.80 19.75 -13.62
CA GLU A 39 -9.08 20.73 -12.57
C GLU A 39 -8.43 20.32 -11.25
N ALA A 40 -8.54 19.04 -10.88
CA ALA A 40 -7.90 18.51 -9.68
C ALA A 40 -6.38 18.73 -9.69
N LEU A 41 -5.69 18.39 -10.78
CA LEU A 41 -4.25 18.62 -10.90
C LEU A 41 -3.86 20.10 -10.88
N ALA A 42 -4.69 20.98 -11.42
CA ALA A 42 -4.46 22.43 -11.34
C ALA A 42 -4.50 22.91 -9.89
N LEU A 43 -5.50 22.47 -9.11
CA LEU A 43 -5.60 22.79 -7.68
C LEU A 43 -4.45 22.21 -6.87
N LEU A 44 -4.07 20.95 -7.12
CA LEU A 44 -2.99 20.28 -6.39
C LEU A 44 -1.61 20.87 -6.69
N ARG A 45 -1.41 21.48 -7.86
CA ARG A 45 -0.14 22.15 -8.20
C ARG A 45 -0.03 23.56 -7.62
N ASP A 46 -1.16 24.18 -7.26
CA ASP A 46 -1.17 25.48 -6.62
C ASP A 46 -0.80 25.33 -5.14
N ARG A 47 0.36 25.86 -4.76
CA ARG A 47 0.88 25.81 -3.38
C ARG A 47 0.03 26.55 -2.36
N GLN A 48 -0.92 27.40 -2.79
CA GLN A 48 -1.89 28.00 -1.89
C GLN A 48 -2.96 26.98 -1.44
N ASN A 49 -3.08 25.86 -2.15
CA ASN A 49 -3.95 24.77 -1.77
C ASN A 49 -3.15 23.62 -1.14
N SER A 50 -3.66 23.13 -0.02
CA SER A 50 -3.26 21.88 0.59
C SER A 50 -4.50 21.03 0.81
N PHE A 51 -4.43 19.74 0.48
CA PHE A 51 -5.48 18.77 0.75
C PHE A 51 -4.90 17.60 1.54
N ASP A 52 -5.61 17.21 2.58
CA ASP A 52 -5.24 16.13 3.48
C ASP A 52 -5.72 14.76 2.97
N CYS A 53 -6.78 14.73 2.14
CA CYS A 53 -7.31 13.50 1.56
C CYS A 53 -7.95 13.80 0.19
N LEU A 54 -7.78 12.86 -0.75
CA LEU A 54 -8.39 12.94 -2.07
C LEU A 54 -9.41 11.80 -2.25
N LEU A 55 -10.61 12.14 -2.72
CA LEU A 55 -11.67 11.21 -3.08
C LEU A 55 -11.85 11.24 -4.60
N LEU A 56 -11.56 10.16 -5.30
CA LEU A 56 -11.47 10.15 -6.77
C LEU A 56 -12.42 9.12 -7.38
N ASP A 57 -13.25 9.50 -8.35
CA ASP A 57 -13.88 8.51 -9.23
C ASP A 57 -12.86 7.91 -10.20
N ILE A 58 -13.01 6.63 -10.52
CA ILE A 58 -12.20 5.92 -11.51
C ILE A 58 -12.65 6.27 -12.93
N ASP A 59 -13.96 6.28 -13.19
CA ASP A 59 -14.51 6.39 -14.53
C ASP A 59 -14.87 7.84 -14.83
N MET A 60 -13.90 8.59 -15.35
CA MET A 60 -14.07 10.00 -15.73
C MET A 60 -13.60 10.22 -17.18
N PRO A 61 -14.24 11.14 -17.93
CA PRO A 61 -13.80 11.53 -19.26
C PRO A 61 -12.36 12.08 -19.27
N GLU A 62 -11.67 11.88 -20.38
CA GLU A 62 -10.30 12.36 -20.66
C GLU A 62 -9.19 11.77 -19.79
N MET A 63 -9.38 11.69 -18.47
CA MET A 63 -8.43 11.18 -17.49
C MET A 63 -9.14 10.36 -16.43
N THR A 64 -8.86 9.07 -16.40
CA THR A 64 -9.38 8.16 -15.36
C THR A 64 -8.84 8.51 -13.98
N GLY A 65 -9.57 8.16 -12.92
CA GLY A 65 -9.09 8.31 -11.54
C GLY A 65 -7.81 7.55 -11.23
N ILE A 66 -7.61 6.38 -11.88
CA ILE A 66 -6.37 5.61 -11.76
C ILE A 66 -5.20 6.39 -12.36
N GLU A 67 -5.38 7.03 -13.51
CA GLU A 67 -4.36 7.88 -14.11
C GLU A 67 -4.10 9.14 -13.27
N LEU A 68 -5.16 9.79 -12.79
CA LEU A 68 -5.06 10.93 -11.88
C LEU A 68 -4.25 10.56 -10.64
N CYS A 69 -4.55 9.42 -10.00
CA CYS A 69 -3.81 8.93 -8.83
C CYS A 69 -2.31 8.78 -9.11
N ARG A 70 -1.90 8.19 -10.24
CA ARG A 70 -0.48 8.11 -10.62
C ARG A 70 0.16 9.49 -10.75
N ARG A 71 -0.55 10.45 -11.34
CA ARG A 71 -0.07 11.83 -11.50
C ARG A 71 -0.01 12.58 -10.18
N VAL A 72 -0.92 12.32 -9.25
CA VAL A 72 -0.85 12.87 -7.88
C VAL A 72 0.39 12.33 -7.15
N ARG A 73 0.67 11.02 -7.27
CA ARG A 73 1.84 10.41 -6.62
C ARG A 73 3.19 10.94 -7.12
N SER A 74 3.23 11.54 -8.31
CA SER A 74 4.43 12.22 -8.81
C SER A 74 4.59 13.67 -8.33
N LEU A 75 3.57 14.24 -7.66
CA LEU A 75 3.68 15.56 -7.02
C LEU A 75 4.37 15.40 -5.65
N PRO A 76 5.49 16.11 -5.38
CA PRO A 76 6.22 15.98 -4.11
C PRO A 76 5.36 16.18 -2.87
N ASP A 77 4.50 17.21 -2.88
CA ASP A 77 3.66 17.59 -1.74
C ASP A 77 2.48 16.64 -1.50
N TYR A 78 2.18 15.75 -2.48
CA TYR A 78 1.04 14.83 -2.44
C TYR A 78 1.43 13.35 -2.58
N ARG A 79 2.73 13.04 -2.54
CA ARG A 79 3.25 11.67 -2.64
C ARG A 79 2.58 10.74 -1.64
N ASP A 80 2.44 11.20 -0.39
CA ASP A 80 1.89 10.39 0.70
C ASP A 80 0.43 10.70 1.03
N THR A 81 -0.20 11.68 0.36
CA THR A 81 -1.58 12.09 0.68
C THR A 81 -2.55 10.93 0.48
N PRO A 82 -3.36 10.58 1.49
CA PRO A 82 -4.39 9.55 1.38
C PRO A 82 -5.32 9.74 0.17
N VAL A 83 -5.38 8.74 -0.70
CA VAL A 83 -6.29 8.68 -1.86
C VAL A 83 -7.29 7.55 -1.64
N VAL A 84 -8.57 7.86 -1.65
CA VAL A 84 -9.67 6.89 -1.61
C VAL A 84 -10.40 6.94 -2.95
N MET A 85 -10.48 5.81 -3.65
CA MET A 85 -11.27 5.72 -4.87
C MET A 85 -12.75 5.57 -4.51
N ILE A 86 -13.65 6.29 -5.20
CA ILE A 86 -15.10 6.16 -5.04
C ILE A 86 -15.74 5.95 -6.41
N THR A 87 -16.15 4.73 -6.73
CA THR A 87 -16.60 4.44 -8.11
C THR A 87 -17.70 3.38 -8.16
N ALA A 88 -18.44 3.37 -9.28
CA ALA A 88 -19.43 2.34 -9.61
C ALA A 88 -18.79 1.07 -10.23
N MET A 89 -17.50 1.11 -10.56
CA MET A 89 -16.79 -0.06 -11.10
C MET A 89 -16.71 -1.18 -10.05
N LYS A 90 -16.86 -2.44 -10.48
CA LYS A 90 -16.77 -3.63 -9.59
C LYS A 90 -15.75 -4.66 -10.02
N THR A 91 -15.15 -4.47 -11.19
CA THR A 91 -14.21 -5.43 -11.77
C THR A 91 -12.90 -5.37 -11.01
N LEU A 92 -12.42 -6.55 -10.61
CA LEU A 92 -11.21 -6.70 -9.80
C LEU A 92 -10.00 -6.00 -10.43
N GLN A 93 -9.90 -6.01 -11.76
CA GLN A 93 -8.83 -5.35 -12.51
C GLN A 93 -8.76 -3.84 -12.25
N TYR A 94 -9.89 -3.14 -12.09
CA TYR A 94 -9.90 -1.71 -11.77
C TYR A 94 -9.49 -1.45 -10.32
N VAL A 95 -9.95 -2.29 -9.40
CA VAL A 95 -9.58 -2.22 -7.98
C VAL A 95 -8.07 -2.43 -7.82
N GLU A 96 -7.52 -3.50 -8.42
CA GLU A 96 -6.07 -3.78 -8.42
C GLU A 96 -5.29 -2.66 -9.11
N GLY A 97 -5.79 -2.16 -10.24
CA GLY A 97 -5.19 -1.04 -10.97
C GLY A 97 -5.12 0.24 -10.13
N ALA A 98 -6.16 0.52 -9.33
CA ALA A 98 -6.19 1.65 -8.41
C ALA A 98 -5.17 1.51 -7.27
N PHE A 99 -5.09 0.34 -6.62
CA PHE A 99 -4.10 0.11 -5.57
C PHE A 99 -2.68 0.19 -6.12
N ARG A 100 -2.40 -0.39 -7.30
CA ARG A 100 -1.10 -0.25 -7.99
C ARG A 100 -0.78 1.19 -8.39
N ALA A 101 -1.78 2.01 -8.65
CA ALA A 101 -1.61 3.45 -8.91
C ALA A 101 -1.30 4.25 -7.63
N GLY A 102 -1.32 3.63 -6.46
CA GLY A 102 -1.02 4.25 -5.18
C GLY A 102 -2.26 4.67 -4.38
N ALA A 103 -3.45 4.18 -4.70
CA ALA A 103 -4.63 4.39 -3.87
C ALA A 103 -4.44 3.71 -2.50
N ASN A 104 -4.92 4.36 -1.44
CA ASN A 104 -4.88 3.82 -0.08
C ASN A 104 -6.11 2.96 0.22
N ASP A 105 -7.24 3.29 -0.40
CA ASP A 105 -8.50 2.63 -0.14
C ASP A 105 -9.49 2.79 -1.31
N TYR A 106 -10.61 2.08 -1.21
CA TYR A 106 -11.64 1.98 -2.23
C TYR A 106 -13.04 1.88 -1.62
N VAL A 107 -13.99 2.66 -2.15
CA VAL A 107 -15.41 2.69 -1.79
C VAL A 107 -16.26 2.51 -3.03
N HIS A 108 -17.33 1.73 -2.90
CA HIS A 108 -18.23 1.45 -4.01
C HIS A 108 -19.45 2.39 -3.98
N LYS A 109 -19.88 2.91 -5.14
CA LYS A 109 -21.12 3.70 -5.27
C LYS A 109 -22.37 2.79 -5.30
N PRO A 110 -23.49 3.08 -4.61
CA PRO A 110 -23.76 4.27 -3.83
C PRO A 110 -22.97 4.27 -2.52
N VAL A 111 -22.46 5.44 -2.13
CA VAL A 111 -21.68 5.59 -0.90
C VAL A 111 -22.59 5.43 0.31
N ASP A 112 -22.25 4.48 1.17
CA ASP A 112 -22.88 4.32 2.48
C ASP A 112 -22.23 5.27 3.50
N GLU A 113 -23.05 6.02 4.25
CA GLU A 113 -22.59 7.02 5.21
C GLU A 113 -21.74 6.40 6.34
N LEU A 114 -22.06 5.17 6.78
CA LEU A 114 -21.29 4.50 7.83
C LEU A 114 -19.94 4.01 7.28
N GLU A 115 -19.92 3.47 6.06
CA GLU A 115 -18.70 3.04 5.39
C GLU A 115 -17.72 4.21 5.20
N ILE A 116 -18.16 5.30 4.56
CA ILE A 116 -17.27 6.43 4.28
C ILE A 116 -16.80 7.11 5.57
N ARG A 117 -17.66 7.22 6.59
CA ARG A 117 -17.29 7.74 7.91
C ARG A 117 -16.20 6.91 8.56
N THR A 118 -16.31 5.58 8.49
CA THR A 118 -15.32 4.67 9.08
C THR A 118 -13.97 4.83 8.37
N ARG A 119 -13.98 4.89 7.03
CA ARG A 119 -12.75 5.05 6.24
C ARG A 119 -12.09 6.41 6.46
N LEU A 120 -12.85 7.50 6.44
CA LEU A 120 -12.32 8.83 6.70
C LEU A 120 -11.83 9.02 8.14
N ARG A 121 -12.41 8.31 9.11
CA ARG A 121 -11.86 8.26 10.48
C ARG A 121 -10.48 7.60 10.48
N MET A 122 -10.32 6.44 9.85
CA MET A 122 -9.02 5.75 9.73
C MET A 122 -7.98 6.63 9.02
N VAL A 123 -8.38 7.35 7.98
CA VAL A 123 -7.52 8.34 7.30
C VAL A 123 -7.12 9.47 8.25
N GLY A 124 -8.07 9.99 9.03
CA GLY A 124 -7.81 11.03 10.04
C GLY A 124 -6.81 10.58 11.10
N ASP A 125 -6.98 9.37 11.64
CA ASP A 125 -6.08 8.79 12.63
C ASP A 125 -4.66 8.61 12.06
N LEU A 126 -4.55 8.15 10.80
CA LEU A 126 -3.27 8.04 10.09
C LEU A 126 -2.57 9.40 9.94
N LEU A 127 -3.31 10.44 9.57
CA LEU A 127 -2.79 11.79 9.38
C LEU A 127 -2.36 12.43 10.71
N ASP A 128 -3.14 12.24 11.78
CA ASP A 128 -2.81 12.73 13.11
C ASP A 128 -1.53 12.08 13.64
N GLU A 129 -1.34 10.77 13.40
CA GLU A 129 -0.09 10.08 13.76
C GLU A 129 1.12 10.60 12.95
N ARG A 130 0.96 10.83 11.64
CA ARG A 130 2.02 11.42 10.80
C ARG A 130 2.40 12.83 11.27
N ARG A 131 1.41 13.68 11.55
CA ARG A 131 1.63 15.03 12.09
C ARG A 131 2.34 14.98 13.44
N ARG A 132 1.94 14.04 14.31
CA ARG A 132 2.59 13.83 15.62
C ARG A 132 4.05 13.43 15.45
N ARG A 133 4.36 12.48 14.58
CA ARG A 133 5.75 12.07 14.29
C ARG A 133 6.59 13.20 13.70
N ALA A 134 6.08 13.89 12.69
CA ALA A 134 6.78 15.04 12.08
C ALA A 134 7.07 16.14 13.11
N SER A 135 6.16 16.38 14.08
CA SER A 135 6.38 17.36 15.15
C SER A 135 7.46 16.95 16.16
N VAL A 136 7.65 15.64 16.37
CA VAL A 136 8.72 15.10 17.23
C VAL A 136 10.04 15.13 16.48
N GLU A 137 10.06 14.68 15.23
CA GLU A 137 11.25 14.70 14.36
C GLU A 137 11.76 16.12 14.13
N SER A 138 10.87 17.09 13.88
CA SER A 138 11.28 18.48 13.72
C SER A 138 11.99 19.06 14.95
N ARG A 139 11.70 18.56 16.17
CA ARG A 139 12.40 18.95 17.39
C ARG A 139 13.75 18.26 17.56
N ILE A 140 13.94 17.10 16.94
CA ILE A 140 15.20 16.33 16.98
C ILE A 140 16.14 16.81 15.87
N SER A 141 15.61 17.06 14.67
CA SER A 141 16.36 17.55 13.51
C SER A 141 16.89 18.97 13.70
N SER A 142 16.22 19.81 14.50
CA SER A 142 16.75 21.13 14.88
C SER A 142 18.07 21.05 15.65
N ASP A 143 18.39 19.91 16.28
CA ASP A 143 19.63 19.69 17.02
C ASP A 143 20.74 19.02 16.16
N PHE A 144 20.41 18.35 15.05
CA PHE A 144 21.35 17.45 14.33
C PHE A 144 21.49 17.62 12.80
N GLY A 145 20.71 18.47 12.12
CA GLY A 145 21.07 19.01 10.81
C GLY A 145 21.22 18.04 9.60
N LEU A 146 20.66 16.83 9.62
CA LEU A 146 20.62 15.93 8.46
C LEU A 146 19.18 15.46 8.16
N PRO A 147 18.78 15.32 6.88
CA PRO A 147 17.56 14.61 6.52
C PRO A 147 17.81 13.10 6.66
N ALA A 148 17.63 12.57 7.87
CA ALA A 148 17.62 11.13 8.07
C ALA A 148 16.27 10.58 7.60
N VAL A 149 16.28 9.61 6.68
CA VAL A 149 15.13 8.74 6.47
C VAL A 149 15.03 7.84 7.70
N ASN A 150 14.34 8.34 8.72
CA ASN A 150 14.14 7.64 9.99
C ASN A 150 13.09 6.54 9.81
N ILE A 151 13.54 5.36 9.39
CA ILE A 151 12.74 4.14 9.45
C ILE A 151 13.11 3.33 10.69
N THR A 152 12.12 2.68 11.28
CA THR A 152 12.35 1.63 12.29
C THR A 152 12.29 0.26 11.63
N PHE A 153 13.00 -0.73 12.20
CA PHE A 153 13.01 -2.08 11.64
C PHE A 153 11.62 -2.72 11.63
N GLU A 154 10.76 -2.34 12.57
CA GLU A 154 9.41 -2.85 12.73
C GLU A 154 8.41 -2.28 11.72
N GLU A 155 8.72 -1.13 11.15
CA GLU A 155 7.78 -0.35 10.35
C GLU A 155 7.63 -0.89 8.92
N ALA A 156 6.40 -0.92 8.44
CA ALA A 156 6.10 -1.11 7.02
C ALA A 156 6.28 0.22 6.29
N PHE A 157 6.95 0.19 5.14
CA PHE A 157 7.09 1.32 4.25
C PHE A 157 6.66 0.94 2.82
N PRO A 158 6.16 1.91 2.02
CA PRO A 158 5.82 1.66 0.63
C PRO A 158 7.09 1.42 -0.19
N ILE A 159 7.03 0.41 -1.08
CA ILE A 159 8.04 0.18 -2.13
C ILE A 159 7.41 0.69 -3.43
N THR A 160 8.13 1.55 -4.14
CA THR A 160 7.59 2.27 -5.31
C THR A 160 8.25 1.86 -6.63
N GLU A 161 9.35 1.14 -6.53
CA GLU A 161 10.21 0.71 -7.63
C GLU A 161 9.62 -0.49 -8.40
N VAL A 162 8.66 -1.20 -7.79
CA VAL A 162 8.05 -2.42 -8.32
C VAL A 162 6.55 -2.19 -8.55
N SER A 163 6.07 -2.42 -9.77
CA SER A 163 4.70 -2.05 -10.14
C SER A 163 3.60 -2.87 -9.44
N SER A 164 3.91 -4.06 -8.95
CA SER A 164 3.01 -4.92 -8.18
C SER A 164 3.04 -4.62 -6.68
N THR A 165 3.94 -3.75 -6.20
CA THR A 165 4.01 -3.40 -4.78
C THR A 165 3.04 -2.29 -4.41
N ILE A 166 2.39 -2.47 -3.26
CA ILE A 166 1.51 -1.50 -2.64
C ILE A 166 1.83 -1.39 -1.15
N ALA A 167 1.37 -0.32 -0.50
CA ALA A 167 1.52 -0.18 0.95
C ALA A 167 0.81 -1.32 1.68
N TYR A 168 1.36 -1.78 2.82
CA TYR A 168 0.80 -2.88 3.60
C TYR A 168 -0.66 -2.65 4.00
N LEU A 169 -0.97 -1.47 4.51
CA LEU A 169 -2.34 -1.09 4.85
C LEU A 169 -3.27 -1.08 3.62
N ALA A 170 -2.75 -0.68 2.46
CA ALA A 170 -3.52 -0.71 1.21
C ALA A 170 -3.82 -2.15 0.76
N LEU A 171 -2.91 -3.10 1.01
CA LEU A 171 -3.16 -4.52 0.77
C LEU A 171 -4.23 -5.10 1.72
N GLU A 172 -4.22 -4.69 2.99
CA GLU A 172 -5.27 -5.06 3.96
C GLU A 172 -6.63 -4.52 3.50
N ASN A 173 -6.67 -3.24 3.09
CA ASN A 173 -7.88 -2.61 2.57
C ASN A 173 -8.37 -3.30 1.28
N TYR A 174 -7.47 -3.61 0.35
CA TYR A 174 -7.79 -4.42 -0.84
C TYR A 174 -8.45 -5.74 -0.45
N ALA A 175 -7.84 -6.51 0.46
CA ALA A 175 -8.38 -7.80 0.85
C ALA A 175 -9.74 -7.69 1.55
N LEU A 176 -9.99 -6.60 2.29
CA LEU A 176 -11.32 -6.29 2.86
C LEU A 176 -12.37 -6.04 1.76
N THR A 177 -12.02 -5.37 0.66
CA THR A 177 -12.96 -5.08 -0.44
C THR A 177 -13.43 -6.31 -1.21
N LEU A 178 -12.67 -7.41 -1.19
CA LEU A 178 -13.04 -8.66 -1.89
C LEU A 178 -14.31 -9.31 -1.30
N GLY A 179 -14.56 -9.11 -0.01
CA GLY A 179 -15.58 -9.86 0.73
C GLY A 179 -15.30 -11.37 0.79
N ARG A 180 -16.11 -12.12 1.54
CA ARG A 180 -15.83 -13.55 1.85
C ARG A 180 -15.75 -14.45 0.61
N LEU A 181 -16.65 -14.28 -0.36
CA LEU A 181 -16.74 -15.15 -1.53
C LEU A 181 -15.56 -14.98 -2.49
N ARG A 182 -15.14 -13.73 -2.76
CA ARG A 182 -14.00 -13.51 -3.67
C ARG A 182 -12.68 -13.80 -2.97
N LEU A 183 -12.55 -13.51 -1.68
CA LEU A 183 -11.36 -13.85 -0.90
C LEU A 183 -11.07 -15.36 -0.93
N TYR A 184 -12.10 -16.20 -0.99
CA TYR A 184 -11.93 -17.65 -1.17
C TYR A 184 -11.15 -18.01 -2.44
N GLY A 185 -11.25 -17.20 -3.50
CA GLY A 185 -10.53 -17.37 -4.75
C GLY A 185 -9.09 -16.86 -4.74
N HIS A 186 -8.59 -16.32 -3.62
CA HIS A 186 -7.25 -15.76 -3.53
C HIS A 186 -6.30 -16.66 -2.74
N THR A 187 -5.00 -16.53 -2.99
CA THR A 187 -3.93 -17.18 -2.24
C THR A 187 -3.08 -16.12 -1.56
N ALA A 188 -2.80 -16.28 -0.27
CA ALA A 188 -1.87 -15.45 0.47
C ALA A 188 -0.58 -16.23 0.73
N VAL A 189 0.56 -15.66 0.38
CA VAL A 189 1.89 -16.24 0.65
C VAL A 189 2.79 -15.17 1.25
N ALA A 190 3.59 -15.54 2.24
CA ALA A 190 4.52 -14.61 2.88
C ALA A 190 5.97 -15.03 2.65
N PHE A 191 6.85 -14.03 2.66
CA PHE A 191 8.28 -14.17 2.45
C PHE A 191 9.00 -13.52 3.63
N LYS A 192 10.03 -14.18 4.15
CA LYS A 192 10.86 -13.67 5.24
C LYS A 192 12.29 -13.51 4.76
N VAL A 193 12.80 -12.29 4.80
CA VAL A 193 14.25 -12.04 4.66
C VAL A 193 14.90 -12.43 6.00
N VAL A 194 15.64 -13.52 5.98
CA VAL A 194 16.18 -14.18 7.18
C VAL A 194 17.20 -13.30 7.90
N ASN A 195 18.07 -12.66 7.13
CA ASN A 195 19.13 -11.77 7.62
C ASN A 195 18.72 -10.28 7.60
N ALA A 196 17.42 -9.96 7.59
CA ALA A 196 16.94 -8.59 7.50
C ALA A 196 17.44 -7.67 8.61
N GLU A 197 17.50 -8.15 9.85
CA GLU A 197 17.98 -7.37 10.99
C GLU A 197 19.48 -7.07 10.86
N GLY A 198 20.27 -8.05 10.42
CA GLY A 198 21.69 -7.84 10.13
C GLY A 198 21.91 -6.82 9.02
N ILE A 199 21.11 -6.88 7.94
CA ILE A 199 21.12 -5.88 6.87
C ILE A 199 20.79 -4.50 7.43
N PHE A 200 19.68 -4.38 8.18
CA PHE A 200 19.24 -3.12 8.79
C PHE A 200 20.31 -2.47 9.67
N CYS A 201 21.00 -3.26 10.50
CA CYS A 201 22.10 -2.78 11.34
C CYS A 201 23.37 -2.41 10.55
N SER A 202 23.52 -2.92 9.32
CA SER A 202 24.70 -2.69 8.47
C SER A 202 24.54 -1.56 7.45
N THR A 203 23.32 -1.02 7.30
CA THR A 203 22.99 0.03 6.32
C THR A 203 22.35 1.24 6.99
N ASP A 204 22.31 2.35 6.27
CA ASP A 204 21.37 3.42 6.60
C ASP A 204 19.94 3.06 6.15
N GLY A 205 18.96 3.93 6.43
CA GLY A 205 17.57 3.70 6.06
C GLY A 205 17.36 3.55 4.56
N ILE A 206 18.10 4.30 3.74
CA ILE A 206 18.02 4.24 2.28
C ILE A 206 18.54 2.90 1.77
N GLY A 207 19.73 2.47 2.21
CA GLY A 207 20.28 1.18 1.84
C GLY A 207 19.39 0.01 2.24
N TYR A 208 18.71 0.10 3.39
CA TYR A 208 17.73 -0.90 3.79
C TYR A 208 16.50 -0.93 2.87
N ILE A 209 15.94 0.23 2.54
CA ILE A 209 14.79 0.35 1.63
C ILE A 209 15.15 -0.21 0.25
N ASP A 210 16.30 0.19 -0.31
CA ASP A 210 16.77 -0.30 -1.60
C ASP A 210 16.97 -1.81 -1.61
N THR A 211 17.51 -2.36 -0.51
CA THR A 211 17.67 -3.80 -0.35
C THR A 211 16.31 -4.51 -0.32
N MET A 212 15.34 -3.98 0.41
CA MET A 212 13.97 -4.53 0.43
C MET A 212 13.27 -4.37 -0.92
N ALA A 213 13.52 -3.29 -1.67
CA ALA A 213 13.01 -3.10 -3.03
C ALA A 213 13.58 -4.15 -4.00
N ASN A 214 14.88 -4.47 -3.90
CA ASN A 214 15.49 -5.54 -4.68
C ASN A 214 14.89 -6.92 -4.35
N VAL A 215 14.61 -7.20 -3.07
CA VAL A 215 13.89 -8.41 -2.67
C VAL A 215 12.48 -8.43 -3.25
N ALA A 216 11.74 -7.32 -3.18
CA ALA A 216 10.41 -7.22 -3.75
C ALA A 216 10.41 -7.47 -5.27
N ALA A 217 11.41 -6.95 -5.99
CA ALA A 217 11.57 -7.19 -7.43
C ALA A 217 11.87 -8.67 -7.75
N ALA A 218 12.65 -9.35 -6.91
CA ALA A 218 12.89 -10.78 -7.06
C ALA A 218 11.62 -11.61 -6.79
N VAL A 219 10.84 -11.25 -5.78
CA VAL A 219 9.53 -11.87 -5.49
C VAL A 219 8.55 -11.66 -6.64
N ASP A 220 8.44 -10.43 -7.15
CA ASP A 220 7.61 -10.10 -8.33
C ASP A 220 8.00 -10.94 -9.55
N GLY A 221 9.31 -11.05 -9.82
CA GLY A 221 9.83 -11.89 -10.90
C GLY A 221 9.49 -13.38 -10.74
N ALA A 222 9.51 -13.90 -9.52
CA ALA A 222 9.14 -15.29 -9.22
C ALA A 222 7.62 -15.52 -9.37
N LEU A 223 6.80 -14.51 -9.10
CA LEU A 223 5.34 -14.56 -9.20
C LEU A 223 4.78 -14.05 -10.53
N LYS A 224 5.62 -13.69 -11.51
CA LYS A 224 5.23 -13.04 -12.77
C LYS A 224 4.16 -13.77 -13.60
N SER A 225 4.02 -15.09 -13.42
CA SER A 225 3.00 -15.91 -14.09
C SER A 225 1.60 -15.74 -13.48
N TYR A 226 1.49 -15.02 -12.37
CA TYR A 226 0.27 -14.82 -11.61
C TYR A 226 -0.07 -13.33 -11.53
N THR A 227 -1.36 -13.01 -11.51
CA THR A 227 -1.80 -11.68 -11.09
C THR A 227 -1.66 -11.58 -9.58
N HIS A 228 -0.82 -10.66 -9.11
CA HIS A 228 -0.50 -10.52 -7.70
C HIS A 228 -0.27 -9.08 -7.26
N LEU A 229 -0.38 -8.86 -5.95
CA LEU A 229 -0.01 -7.64 -5.24
C LEU A 229 0.92 -8.00 -4.09
N ILE A 230 2.00 -7.24 -3.91
CA ILE A 230 3.01 -7.45 -2.85
C ILE A 230 3.00 -6.27 -1.89
N ALA A 231 3.20 -6.53 -0.60
CA ALA A 231 3.47 -5.48 0.38
C ALA A 231 4.56 -5.88 1.36
N TYR A 232 5.42 -4.92 1.71
CA TYR A 232 6.36 -5.05 2.80
C TYR A 232 5.66 -4.75 4.13
N ALA A 233 5.70 -5.68 5.07
CA ALA A 233 4.94 -5.67 6.32
C ALA A 233 5.82 -5.38 7.56
N GLY A 234 7.03 -4.85 7.35
CA GLY A 234 8.04 -4.61 8.40
C GLY A 234 8.84 -5.86 8.76
N LYS A 235 9.93 -5.67 9.50
CA LYS A 235 10.79 -6.75 10.04
C LYS A 235 11.34 -7.70 8.98
N GLY A 236 11.57 -7.24 7.74
CA GLY A 236 12.00 -8.12 6.65
C GLY A 236 10.91 -9.06 6.13
N GLU A 237 9.64 -8.81 6.41
CA GLU A 237 8.52 -9.64 5.96
C GLU A 237 7.80 -9.02 4.77
N PHE A 238 7.52 -9.83 3.77
CA PHE A 238 6.64 -9.49 2.66
C PHE A 238 5.43 -10.39 2.68
N ILE A 239 4.32 -9.89 2.15
CA ILE A 239 3.14 -10.67 1.86
C ILE A 239 2.72 -10.41 0.42
N ALA A 240 2.39 -11.48 -0.29
CA ALA A 240 1.79 -11.41 -1.61
C ALA A 240 0.36 -11.98 -1.57
N MET A 241 -0.57 -11.24 -2.16
CA MET A 241 -1.91 -11.70 -2.48
C MET A 241 -1.97 -12.03 -3.96
N ILE A 242 -2.32 -13.27 -4.29
CA ILE A 242 -2.48 -13.76 -5.66
C ILE A 242 -3.97 -13.88 -5.96
N SER A 243 -4.40 -13.29 -7.08
CA SER A 243 -5.81 -13.17 -7.48
C SER A 243 -6.43 -14.45 -8.03
N GLN A 244 -5.87 -15.59 -7.65
CA GLN A 244 -6.35 -16.93 -7.96
C GLN A 244 -5.89 -17.93 -6.89
N ARG A 245 -6.61 -19.05 -6.78
CA ARG A 245 -6.13 -20.21 -6.03
C ARG A 245 -4.99 -20.86 -6.79
N CYS A 246 -3.85 -20.98 -6.14
CA CYS A 246 -2.72 -21.74 -6.63
C CYS A 246 -2.09 -22.54 -5.49
N GLU A 247 -1.47 -23.64 -5.88
CA GLU A 247 -0.45 -24.30 -5.08
C GLU A 247 0.89 -23.73 -5.51
N LEU A 248 1.70 -23.36 -4.53
CA LEU A 248 3.05 -22.86 -4.73
C LEU A 248 3.97 -23.83 -4.03
N ASP A 249 5.06 -24.24 -4.68
CA ASP A 249 6.14 -24.94 -4.02
C ASP A 249 7.06 -23.90 -3.36
N PRO A 250 7.10 -23.82 -2.01
CA PRO A 250 7.88 -22.81 -1.31
C PRO A 250 9.38 -22.91 -1.61
N TYR A 251 9.90 -24.11 -1.83
CA TYR A 251 11.31 -24.33 -2.14
C TYR A 251 11.65 -23.85 -3.54
N ALA A 252 10.82 -24.20 -4.53
CA ALA A 252 11.03 -23.74 -5.91
C ALA A 252 10.93 -22.21 -6.03
N LEU A 253 9.98 -21.58 -5.31
CA LEU A 253 9.89 -20.11 -5.26
C LEU A 253 11.12 -19.51 -4.59
N GLN A 254 11.60 -20.11 -3.51
CA GLN A 254 12.78 -19.63 -2.82
C GLN A 254 14.01 -19.66 -3.72
N ASP A 255 14.27 -20.80 -4.37
CA ASP A 255 15.41 -20.96 -5.25
C ASP A 255 15.37 -19.93 -6.39
N ALA A 256 14.19 -19.70 -6.98
CA ALA A 256 14.02 -18.68 -8.02
C ALA A 256 14.32 -17.25 -7.54
N ILE A 257 13.93 -16.92 -6.30
CA ILE A 257 14.21 -15.63 -5.67
C ILE A 257 15.71 -15.49 -5.37
N GLU A 258 16.32 -16.49 -4.74
CA GLU A 258 17.74 -16.48 -4.36
C GLU A 258 18.64 -16.42 -5.61
N MET A 259 18.35 -17.20 -6.65
CA MET A 259 19.06 -17.11 -7.94
C MET A 259 18.97 -15.71 -8.56
N THR A 260 17.84 -15.02 -8.39
CA THR A 260 17.68 -13.64 -8.88
C THR A 260 18.52 -12.66 -8.06
N LEU A 261 18.57 -12.84 -6.73
CA LEU A 261 19.34 -12.00 -5.83
C LEU A 261 20.86 -12.19 -5.97
N GLU A 262 21.33 -13.41 -6.24
CA GLU A 262 22.74 -13.73 -6.50
C GLU A 262 23.33 -12.92 -7.65
N ARG A 263 22.52 -12.48 -8.62
CA ARG A 263 22.97 -11.59 -9.71
C ARG A 263 23.51 -10.25 -9.20
N TYR A 264 23.11 -9.84 -7.99
CA TYR A 264 23.56 -8.62 -7.33
C TYR A 264 24.68 -8.86 -6.32
N GLU A 265 25.21 -10.07 -6.19
CA GLU A 265 26.21 -10.43 -5.17
C GLU A 265 27.41 -9.47 -5.16
N ARG A 266 27.96 -9.14 -6.34
CA ARG A 266 29.08 -8.18 -6.47
C ARG A 266 28.73 -6.78 -5.96
N LEU A 267 27.50 -6.32 -6.19
CA LEU A 267 27.03 -5.02 -5.72
C LEU A 267 26.95 -5.01 -4.19
N TYR A 268 26.31 -6.03 -3.61
CA TYR A 268 26.19 -6.19 -2.16
C TYR A 268 27.56 -6.29 -1.48
N GLN A 269 28.50 -7.07 -2.05
CA GLN A 269 29.89 -7.13 -1.57
C GLN A 269 30.58 -5.76 -1.62
N THR A 270 30.40 -5.00 -2.71
CA THR A 270 31.00 -3.66 -2.86
C THR A 270 30.46 -2.67 -1.83
N LEU A 271 29.17 -2.77 -1.50
CA LEU A 271 28.51 -1.93 -0.51
C LEU A 271 28.71 -2.43 0.94
N ASN A 272 29.39 -3.57 1.13
CA ASN A 272 29.54 -4.25 2.42
C ASN A 272 28.19 -4.57 3.10
N ILE A 273 27.19 -4.90 2.29
CA ILE A 273 25.85 -5.28 2.71
C ILE A 273 25.73 -6.81 2.56
N PRO A 274 25.25 -7.55 3.59
CA PRO A 274 25.01 -8.98 3.45
C PRO A 274 23.98 -9.28 2.35
N LEU A 275 24.26 -10.24 1.46
CA LEU A 275 23.31 -10.66 0.43
C LEU A 275 22.00 -11.14 1.09
N PRO A 276 20.81 -10.62 0.69
CA PRO A 276 19.55 -11.03 1.30
C PRO A 276 19.24 -12.50 1.05
N ARG A 277 18.82 -13.21 2.09
CA ARG A 277 18.36 -14.60 2.02
C ARG A 277 16.90 -14.68 2.36
N VAL A 278 16.12 -15.40 1.57
CA VAL A 278 14.66 -15.42 1.68
C VAL A 278 14.18 -16.81 2.06
N CYS A 279 13.19 -16.87 2.94
CA CYS A 279 12.38 -18.06 3.18
C CYS A 279 10.95 -17.79 2.72
N VAL A 280 10.34 -18.78 2.08
CA VAL A 280 8.95 -18.72 1.61
C VAL A 280 8.08 -19.54 2.55
N GLY A 281 6.97 -18.97 3.01
CA GLY A 281 5.97 -19.70 3.78
C GLY A 281 5.03 -20.51 2.90
N GLU A 282 4.35 -21.49 3.49
CA GLU A 282 3.28 -22.23 2.80
C GLU A 282 2.17 -21.29 2.33
N ALA A 283 1.64 -21.55 1.12
CA ALA A 283 0.49 -20.84 0.58
C ALA A 283 -0.75 -21.05 1.48
N GLN A 284 -1.41 -19.95 1.84
CA GLN A 284 -2.61 -19.95 2.66
C GLN A 284 -3.83 -19.55 1.83
N HIS A 285 -4.98 -20.13 2.14
CA HIS A 285 -6.25 -19.83 1.48
C HIS A 285 -7.34 -19.55 2.51
N ALA A 286 -8.25 -18.63 2.20
CA ALA A 286 -9.42 -18.43 3.05
C ALA A 286 -10.31 -19.70 3.02
N GLY A 287 -10.69 -20.19 4.20
CA GLY A 287 -11.60 -21.33 4.30
C GLY A 287 -13.05 -20.94 4.02
N PHE A 288 -13.79 -21.81 3.32
CA PHE A 288 -15.18 -21.54 2.91
C PHE A 288 -16.14 -21.47 4.10
N PHE A 289 -15.93 -22.31 5.11
CA PHE A 289 -16.80 -22.44 6.29
C PHE A 289 -16.19 -21.88 7.58
N THR A 290 -14.89 -21.62 7.59
CA THR A 290 -14.21 -21.02 8.74
C THR A 290 -14.48 -19.52 8.79
N ARG A 291 -14.53 -18.97 10.00
CA ARG A 291 -14.67 -17.53 10.24
C ARG A 291 -13.33 -16.80 10.00
N THR A 292 -12.56 -17.25 9.01
CA THR A 292 -11.24 -16.70 8.67
C THR A 292 -11.46 -15.27 8.18
N SER A 293 -11.05 -14.29 8.99
CA SER A 293 -10.97 -12.90 8.58
C SER A 293 -9.76 -12.70 7.67
N VAL A 294 -9.79 -11.65 6.84
CA VAL A 294 -8.63 -11.19 6.08
C VAL A 294 -7.38 -11.10 6.96
N SER A 295 -7.53 -10.54 8.17
CA SER A 295 -6.46 -10.41 9.14
C SER A 295 -5.89 -11.76 9.57
N SER A 296 -6.72 -12.80 9.77
CA SER A 296 -6.21 -14.15 10.05
C SER A 296 -5.47 -14.76 8.86
N LEU A 297 -5.98 -14.62 7.62
CA LEU A 297 -5.31 -15.16 6.44
C LEU A 297 -3.90 -14.57 6.27
N MET A 298 -3.78 -13.25 6.39
CA MET A 298 -2.50 -12.55 6.26
C MET A 298 -1.55 -12.87 7.42
N ARG A 299 -2.07 -12.99 8.64
CA ARG A 299 -1.29 -13.40 9.81
C ARG A 299 -0.76 -14.83 9.67
N ASP A 300 -1.62 -15.77 9.29
CA ASP A 300 -1.28 -17.19 9.19
C ASP A 300 -0.23 -17.41 8.10
N ALA A 301 -0.29 -16.65 7.00
CA ALA A 301 0.76 -16.65 5.96
C ALA A 301 2.11 -16.18 6.52
N ARG A 302 2.14 -15.06 7.24
CA ARG A 302 3.36 -14.54 7.88
C ARG A 302 3.93 -15.50 8.92
N GLU A 303 3.08 -16.12 9.74
CA GLU A 303 3.50 -17.14 10.70
C GLU A 303 4.09 -18.36 10.01
N SER A 304 3.53 -18.78 8.86
CA SER A 304 4.09 -19.85 8.06
C SER A 304 5.52 -19.56 7.59
N ALA A 305 5.77 -18.35 7.09
CA ALA A 305 7.13 -17.93 6.68
C ALA A 305 8.12 -17.88 7.86
N ARG A 306 7.67 -17.44 9.04
CA ARG A 306 8.49 -17.46 10.27
C ARG A 306 8.82 -18.89 10.71
N ARG A 307 7.87 -19.83 10.60
CA ARG A 307 8.13 -21.25 10.89
C ARG A 307 9.13 -21.85 9.90
N ALA A 308 9.02 -21.52 8.61
CA ALA A 308 9.97 -21.96 7.60
C ALA A 308 11.40 -21.47 7.89
N MET A 309 11.55 -20.23 8.36
CA MET A 309 12.83 -19.69 8.84
C MET A 309 13.38 -20.48 10.04
N ALA A 310 12.54 -20.82 11.02
CA ALA A 310 12.96 -21.51 12.25
C ALA A 310 13.31 -23.00 12.06
N ALA A 311 12.88 -23.60 10.94
CA ALA A 311 13.16 -25.00 10.61
C ALA A 311 14.54 -25.21 9.95
N ARG A 312 15.34 -24.15 9.82
CA ARG A 312 16.68 -24.13 9.21
C ARG A 312 17.74 -23.66 10.22
#